data_AF-A0A168L9Q3-F1
#
_entry.id   AF-A0A168L9Q3-F1
#
_cell.length_a   1.000
_cell.length_b   1.000
_cell.length_c   1.000
_cell.angle_alpha   90.00
_cell.angle_beta   90.00
_cell.angle_gamma   90.00
#
_symmetry.space_group_name_H-M   'P 1'
#
loop_
_entity.id
_entity.type
_entity.pdbx_description
1 polymer ?
#
loop_
_entity_poly.entity_id
_entity_poly.type
_entity_poly.pdbx_seq_one_letter_code
_entity_poly.pdbx_strand_id
1 'polypeptide(L)'
;MTDIAFETEGRFLSLRGSFIDAIGSRLDQSIEEHYIQNRLARDGADKGHHITVINHLEIADKAPKTLQDEDGNHQLPTSSKQRNRLFKQGQQTLLATILNQFGDASEWAKPVDLGLGSIESVQAKTYYKVIYWPHGQMIRQYVGLGKSNFHVTVGFAPRDVHQYKGPGTLVCLQPNQPCSKELYARLIDYVPFYVTDKQFIKALYTTGWRHGFYALVARLTRVVLQSILRVLYYKLIGKKTISLPVTTAAPPV
;
A
#
# COMPACT_ATOMS: atom_id res chain seq x y z
N MET A 1 12.65 -15.59 14.23
CA MET A 1 11.47 -14.79 13.84
C MET A 1 11.58 -14.51 12.36
N THR A 2 10.50 -14.71 11.60
CA THR A 2 10.48 -14.41 10.16
C THR A 2 10.46 -12.89 9.96
N ASP A 3 11.31 -12.41 9.04
CA ASP A 3 11.49 -10.98 8.82
C ASP A 3 10.23 -10.32 8.22
N ILE A 4 9.60 -11.03 7.28
CA ILE A 4 8.26 -10.75 6.75
C ILE A 4 7.43 -12.03 6.64
N ALA A 5 6.13 -11.92 6.84
CA ALA A 5 5.14 -12.99 6.71
C ALA A 5 3.87 -12.45 6.05
N PHE A 6 3.22 -13.27 5.20
CA PHE A 6 1.93 -12.93 4.59
C PHE A 6 0.85 -13.85 5.13
N GLU A 7 -0.10 -13.27 5.85
CA GLU A 7 -1.05 -14.06 6.63
C GLU A 7 -2.40 -13.36 6.81
N THR A 8 -3.35 -14.07 7.42
CA THR A 8 -4.64 -13.52 7.81
C THR A 8 -4.47 -12.63 9.03
N GLU A 9 -4.92 -11.37 8.94
CA GLU A 9 -5.03 -10.49 10.11
C GLU A 9 -6.47 -10.02 10.27
N GLY A 10 -7.16 -10.55 11.28
CA GLY A 10 -8.60 -10.32 11.46
C GLY A 10 -9.39 -10.61 10.18
N ARG A 11 -9.86 -9.56 9.51
CA ARG A 11 -10.64 -9.65 8.26
C ARG A 11 -9.84 -9.31 7.00
N PHE A 12 -8.52 -9.32 7.07
CA PHE A 12 -7.62 -8.86 6.01
C PHE A 12 -6.61 -9.94 5.61
N LEU A 13 -6.02 -9.80 4.43
CA LEU A 13 -4.75 -10.45 4.10
C LEU A 13 -3.66 -9.38 4.11
N SER A 14 -2.65 -9.60 4.95
CA SER A 14 -1.70 -8.55 5.32
C SER A 14 -0.26 -9.08 5.32
N LEU A 15 0.68 -8.18 5.01
CA LEU A 15 2.10 -8.40 5.24
C LEU A 15 2.47 -7.91 6.65
N ARG A 16 3.17 -8.74 7.41
CA ARG A 16 3.57 -8.55 8.83
C ARG A 16 5.00 -9.00 9.05
N GLY A 17 5.50 -8.91 10.27
CA GLY A 17 6.83 -9.38 10.68
C GLY A 17 7.71 -8.24 11.20
N SER A 18 8.88 -8.60 11.74
CA SER A 18 9.79 -7.63 12.39
C SER A 18 10.21 -6.50 11.48
N PHE A 19 10.31 -6.73 10.16
CA PHE A 19 10.60 -5.68 9.19
C PHE A 19 9.49 -4.62 9.12
N ILE A 20 8.23 -5.05 9.15
CA ILE A 20 7.07 -4.15 9.09
C ILE A 20 6.89 -3.40 10.40
N ASP A 21 7.15 -4.07 11.52
CA ASP A 21 7.22 -3.43 12.83
C ASP A 21 8.32 -2.37 12.89
N ALA A 22 9.51 -2.68 12.36
CA ALA A 22 10.60 -1.71 12.30
C ALA A 22 10.24 -0.47 11.45
N ILE A 23 9.48 -0.62 10.36
CA ILE A 23 8.97 0.51 9.59
C ILE A 23 7.96 1.31 10.42
N GLY A 24 6.97 0.65 11.00
CA GLY A 24 5.87 1.29 11.74
C GLY A 24 6.31 1.98 13.03
N SER A 25 7.33 1.47 13.70
CA SER A 25 7.87 1.97 14.97
C SER A 25 8.92 3.07 14.82
N ARG A 26 9.32 3.43 13.59
CA ARG A 26 10.21 4.58 13.37
C ARG A 26 9.52 5.86 13.81
N LEU A 27 9.91 6.35 14.98
CA LEU A 27 9.43 7.59 15.56
C LEU A 27 9.81 8.77 14.65
N ASP A 28 8.80 9.48 14.17
CA ASP A 28 8.95 10.82 13.63
C ASP A 28 8.58 11.81 14.73
N GLN A 29 9.45 12.79 14.98
CA GLN A 29 9.28 13.78 16.06
C GLN A 29 7.98 14.60 15.95
N SER A 30 7.29 14.54 14.81
CA SER A 30 6.04 15.26 14.55
C SER A 30 4.77 14.54 15.03
N ILE A 31 4.86 13.30 15.52
CA ILE A 31 3.68 12.52 15.93
C ILE A 31 3.54 12.58 17.44
N GLU A 32 2.44 13.16 17.91
CA GLU A 32 2.15 13.16 19.35
C GLU A 32 1.77 11.77 19.84
N GLU A 33 2.18 11.44 21.07
CA GLU A 33 2.02 10.11 21.68
C GLU A 33 0.57 9.61 21.66
N HIS A 34 -0.40 10.51 21.88
CA HIS A 34 -1.82 10.13 21.92
C HIS A 34 -2.33 9.53 20.59
N TYR A 35 -1.74 9.90 19.45
CA TYR A 35 -2.06 9.29 18.15
C TYR A 35 -1.66 7.82 18.13
N ILE A 36 -0.47 7.51 18.65
CA ILE A 36 0.09 6.16 18.72
C ILE A 36 -0.74 5.32 19.69
N GLN A 37 -1.05 5.87 20.87
CA GLN A 37 -1.88 5.20 21.88
C GLN A 37 -3.28 4.84 21.34
N ASN A 38 -3.93 5.71 20.56
CA ASN A 38 -5.21 5.39 19.92
C ASN A 38 -5.11 4.20 18.95
N ARG A 39 -4.01 4.11 18.18
CA ARG A 39 -3.76 2.97 17.32
C ARG A 39 -3.51 1.70 18.14
N LEU A 40 -2.70 1.76 19.19
CA LEU A 40 -2.42 0.61 20.06
C LEU A 40 -3.71 0.12 20.75
N ALA A 41 -4.58 1.03 21.18
CA ALA A 41 -5.87 0.69 21.77
C ALA A 41 -6.83 0.02 20.77
N ARG A 42 -6.82 0.45 19.49
CA ARG A 42 -7.65 -0.16 18.43
C ARG A 42 -7.13 -1.52 17.99
N ASP A 43 -5.83 -1.63 17.76
CA ASP A 43 -5.22 -2.79 17.09
C ASP A 43 -4.67 -3.83 18.08
N GLY A 44 -4.46 -3.47 19.34
CA GLY A 44 -3.73 -4.26 20.33
C GLY A 44 -2.24 -3.92 20.32
N ALA A 45 -1.69 -3.67 21.51
CA ALA A 45 -0.27 -3.32 21.67
C ALA A 45 0.68 -4.48 21.32
N ASP A 46 0.20 -5.71 21.42
CA ASP A 46 0.94 -6.95 21.13
C ASP A 46 0.89 -7.34 19.64
N LYS A 47 0.00 -6.75 18.85
CA LYS A 47 -0.21 -7.15 17.45
C LYS A 47 0.85 -6.61 16.50
N GLY A 48 1.65 -5.62 16.88
CA GLY A 48 2.59 -5.00 15.95
C GLY A 48 1.89 -4.35 14.76
N HIS A 49 2.63 -4.03 13.71
CA HIS A 49 2.21 -3.33 12.50
C HIS A 49 1.96 -4.28 11.33
N HIS A 50 1.19 -3.80 10.36
CA HIS A 50 0.89 -4.56 9.15
C HIS A 50 0.67 -3.64 7.95
N ILE A 51 0.83 -4.21 6.76
CA ILE A 51 0.40 -3.62 5.48
C ILE A 51 -0.79 -4.44 4.99
N THR A 52 -1.97 -3.82 4.89
CA THR A 52 -3.13 -4.48 4.27
C THR A 52 -2.91 -4.62 2.77
N VAL A 53 -2.89 -5.85 2.27
CA VAL A 53 -2.71 -6.15 0.84
C VAL A 53 -4.05 -6.37 0.17
N ILE A 54 -4.96 -7.09 0.83
CA ILE A 54 -6.33 -7.33 0.39
C ILE A 54 -7.27 -7.03 1.55
N ASN A 55 -8.22 -6.11 1.32
CA ASN A 55 -9.14 -5.68 2.36
C ASN A 55 -10.37 -6.60 2.51
N HIS A 56 -11.15 -6.42 3.57
CA HIS A 56 -12.30 -7.29 3.85
C HIS A 56 -13.42 -7.20 2.81
N LEU A 57 -13.61 -6.06 2.12
CA LEU A 57 -14.60 -5.94 1.05
C LEU A 57 -14.14 -6.72 -0.19
N GLU A 58 -12.86 -6.65 -0.51
CA GLU A 58 -12.24 -7.39 -1.61
C GLU A 58 -12.26 -8.91 -1.38
N ILE A 59 -11.99 -9.35 -0.15
CA ILE A 59 -12.15 -10.78 0.22
C ILE A 59 -13.61 -11.19 0.10
N ALA A 60 -14.54 -10.38 0.62
CA ALA A 60 -15.96 -10.69 0.55
C ALA A 60 -16.47 -10.79 -0.89
N ASP A 61 -15.95 -9.96 -1.80
CA ASP A 61 -16.24 -10.01 -3.24
C ASP A 61 -15.79 -11.34 -3.86
N LYS A 62 -14.55 -11.77 -3.58
CA LYS A 62 -13.95 -13.00 -4.11
C LYS A 62 -14.39 -14.29 -3.41
N ALA A 63 -14.96 -14.19 -2.22
CA ALA A 63 -15.41 -15.35 -1.46
C ALA A 63 -16.58 -16.08 -2.15
N PRO A 64 -16.70 -17.41 -2.00
CA PRO A 64 -17.85 -18.15 -2.52
C PRO A 64 -19.16 -17.58 -1.95
N LYS A 65 -20.19 -17.49 -2.79
CA LYS A 65 -21.49 -16.91 -2.41
C LYS A 65 -22.50 -17.95 -1.90
N THR A 66 -22.22 -19.22 -2.16
CA THR A 66 -23.08 -20.36 -1.84
C THR A 66 -22.30 -21.41 -1.08
N LEU A 67 -22.98 -22.13 -0.19
CA LEU A 67 -22.50 -23.36 0.42
C LEU A 67 -22.96 -24.54 -0.43
N GLN A 68 -22.14 -25.60 -0.50
CA GLN A 68 -22.61 -26.90 -0.96
C GLN A 68 -23.20 -27.66 0.23
N ASP A 69 -24.40 -28.21 0.06
CA ASP A 69 -25.00 -29.15 1.00
C ASP A 69 -24.47 -30.58 0.79
N GLU A 70 -24.96 -31.53 1.59
CA GLU A 70 -24.53 -32.94 1.55
C GLU A 70 -24.86 -33.63 0.22
N ASP A 71 -25.87 -33.12 -0.49
CA ASP A 71 -26.29 -33.60 -1.81
C ASP A 71 -25.56 -32.87 -2.96
N GLY A 72 -24.64 -31.95 -2.64
CA GLY A 72 -23.88 -31.17 -3.60
C GLY A 72 -24.63 -29.96 -4.20
N ASN A 73 -25.83 -29.65 -3.72
CA ASN A 73 -26.58 -28.49 -4.19
C ASN A 73 -26.04 -27.20 -3.58
N HIS A 74 -26.08 -26.14 -4.38
CA HIS A 74 -25.64 -24.82 -3.97
C HIS A 74 -26.76 -24.04 -3.28
N GLN A 75 -26.57 -23.68 -2.01
CA GLN A 75 -27.52 -22.90 -1.23
C GLN A 75 -26.92 -21.56 -0.79
N LEU A 76 -27.76 -20.52 -0.75
CA LEU A 76 -27.39 -19.22 -0.21
C LEU A 76 -27.27 -19.30 1.33
N PRO A 77 -26.32 -18.58 1.94
CA PRO A 77 -26.17 -18.58 3.39
C PRO A 77 -27.35 -17.88 4.06
N THR A 78 -28.06 -18.59 4.93
CA THR A 78 -29.22 -18.08 5.68
C THR A 78 -28.83 -17.43 7.01
N SER A 79 -27.61 -17.67 7.50
CA SER A 79 -27.13 -17.15 8.80
C SER A 79 -25.84 -16.33 8.69
N SER A 80 -25.59 -15.48 9.69
CA SER A 80 -24.31 -14.76 9.85
C SER A 80 -23.12 -15.73 10.01
N LYS A 81 -23.31 -16.85 10.72
CA LYS A 81 -22.31 -17.90 10.91
C LYS A 81 -21.87 -18.51 9.58
N GLN A 82 -22.83 -18.84 8.70
CA GLN A 82 -22.55 -19.35 7.36
C GLN A 82 -21.84 -18.31 6.48
N ARG A 83 -22.28 -17.05 6.50
CA ARG A 83 -21.58 -15.96 5.79
C ARG A 83 -20.14 -15.80 6.27
N ASN A 84 -19.90 -15.88 7.58
CA ASN A 84 -18.54 -15.82 8.13
C ASN A 84 -17.69 -17.03 7.73
N ARG A 85 -18.28 -18.23 7.64
CA ARG A 85 -17.60 -19.43 7.14
C ARG A 85 -17.15 -19.24 5.69
N LEU A 86 -18.05 -18.78 4.81
CA LEU A 86 -17.74 -18.48 3.41
C LEU A 86 -16.65 -17.40 3.29
N PHE A 87 -16.72 -16.36 4.12
CA PHE A 87 -15.69 -15.31 4.17
C PHE A 87 -14.31 -15.88 4.53
N LYS A 88 -14.22 -16.69 5.61
CA LYS A 88 -12.97 -17.34 6.02
C LYS A 88 -12.45 -18.30 4.95
N GLN A 89 -13.34 -19.03 4.29
CA GLN A 89 -12.98 -19.89 3.15
C GLN A 89 -12.37 -19.05 2.02
N GLY A 90 -13.01 -17.96 1.62
CA GLY A 90 -12.47 -17.05 0.60
C GLY A 90 -11.10 -16.48 0.99
N GLN A 91 -10.93 -16.10 2.26
CA GLN A 91 -9.66 -15.62 2.80
C GLN A 91 -8.56 -16.68 2.71
N GLN A 92 -8.84 -17.93 3.12
CA GLN A 92 -7.91 -19.05 3.04
C GLN A 92 -7.57 -19.43 1.60
N THR A 93 -8.56 -19.49 0.72
CA THR A 93 -8.36 -19.78 -0.71
C THR A 93 -7.47 -18.72 -1.35
N LEU A 94 -7.71 -17.43 -1.10
CA LEU A 94 -6.86 -16.36 -1.59
C LEU A 94 -5.43 -16.45 -1.05
N LEU A 95 -5.27 -16.68 0.26
CA LEU A 95 -3.95 -16.83 0.88
C LEU A 95 -3.16 -17.99 0.25
N ALA A 96 -3.76 -19.17 0.16
CA ALA A 96 -3.15 -20.34 -0.44
C ALA A 96 -2.82 -20.11 -1.92
N THR A 97 -3.72 -19.48 -2.68
CA THR A 97 -3.51 -19.15 -4.10
C THR A 97 -2.31 -18.22 -4.29
N ILE A 98 -2.14 -17.23 -3.41
CA ILE A 98 -1.02 -16.29 -3.47
C ILE A 98 0.29 -16.99 -3.10
N LEU A 99 0.33 -17.73 -1.97
CA LEU A 99 1.53 -18.42 -1.53
C LEU A 99 1.97 -19.51 -2.53
N ASN A 100 1.03 -20.22 -3.15
CA ASN A 100 1.36 -21.19 -4.21
C ASN A 100 1.97 -20.54 -5.46
N GLN A 101 1.57 -19.31 -5.78
CA GLN A 101 2.07 -18.60 -6.97
C GLN A 101 3.38 -17.86 -6.72
N PHE A 102 3.54 -17.26 -5.54
CA PHE A 102 4.64 -16.35 -5.23
C PHE A 102 5.65 -16.94 -4.24
N GLY A 103 5.41 -18.13 -3.70
CA GLY A 103 6.26 -18.76 -2.68
C GLY A 103 6.06 -18.15 -1.30
N ASP A 104 6.98 -18.48 -0.39
CA ASP A 104 6.99 -17.97 0.97
C ASP A 104 7.29 -16.47 1.01
N ALA A 105 6.58 -15.73 1.86
CA ALA A 105 6.71 -14.29 1.93
C ALA A 105 8.11 -13.82 2.34
N SER A 106 8.88 -14.64 3.07
CA SER A 106 10.26 -14.34 3.46
C SER A 106 11.21 -14.16 2.28
N GLU A 107 10.87 -14.68 1.10
CA GLU A 107 11.66 -14.55 -0.13
C GLU A 107 11.22 -13.37 -1.01
N TRP A 108 10.12 -12.70 -0.65
CA TRP A 108 9.59 -11.61 -1.46
C TRP A 108 10.45 -10.35 -1.37
N ALA A 109 10.42 -9.56 -2.45
CA ALA A 109 11.02 -8.23 -2.43
C ALA A 109 10.38 -7.39 -1.32
N LYS A 110 11.20 -6.82 -0.44
CA LYS A 110 10.72 -6.08 0.74
C LYS A 110 10.05 -4.76 0.36
N PRO A 111 9.04 -4.30 1.13
CA PRO A 111 8.48 -2.96 0.96
C PRO A 111 9.50 -1.87 1.26
N VAL A 112 9.41 -0.74 0.57
CA VAL A 112 10.24 0.44 0.79
C VAL A 112 9.43 1.52 1.48
N ASP A 113 9.92 1.97 2.63
CA ASP A 113 9.40 3.13 3.36
C ASP A 113 9.76 4.42 2.62
N LEU A 114 8.75 5.10 2.08
CA LEU A 114 8.90 6.40 1.41
C LEU A 114 8.93 7.57 2.39
N GLY A 115 8.58 7.33 3.66
CA GLY A 115 8.52 8.34 4.72
C GLY A 115 7.13 8.48 5.33
N LEU A 116 7.03 9.42 6.27
CA LEU A 116 5.78 9.75 6.95
C LEU A 116 4.80 10.43 5.99
N GLY A 117 3.60 9.87 5.88
CA GLY A 117 2.43 10.50 5.32
C GLY A 117 1.45 10.92 6.40
N SER A 118 0.64 11.93 6.10
CA SER A 118 -0.47 12.32 6.95
C SER A 118 -1.68 12.70 6.11
N ILE A 119 -2.87 12.49 6.67
CA ILE A 119 -4.09 13.02 6.11
C ILE A 119 -4.95 13.58 7.22
N GLU A 120 -5.61 14.70 6.92
CA GLU A 120 -6.44 15.42 7.86
C GLU A 120 -7.81 15.67 7.22
N SER A 121 -8.84 15.47 8.02
CA SER A 121 -10.22 15.82 7.75
C SER A 121 -10.67 16.81 8.83
N VAL A 122 -11.87 17.39 8.66
CA VAL A 122 -12.42 18.38 9.60
C VAL A 122 -12.40 17.91 11.07
N GLN A 123 -12.47 16.60 11.31
CA GLN A 123 -12.61 16.04 12.66
C GLN A 123 -11.52 15.05 13.04
N ALA A 124 -10.60 14.71 12.14
CA ALA A 124 -9.69 13.59 12.37
C ALA A 124 -8.42 13.70 11.55
N LYS A 125 -7.31 13.22 12.13
CA LYS A 125 -6.00 13.16 11.52
C LYS A 125 -5.39 11.78 11.68
N THR A 126 -4.69 11.32 10.66
CA THR A 126 -4.03 10.00 10.64
C THR A 126 -2.61 10.14 10.12
N TYR A 127 -1.69 9.48 10.80
CA TYR A 127 -0.29 9.32 10.43
C TYR A 127 -0.01 7.88 10.02
N TYR A 128 0.78 7.71 8.96
CA TYR A 128 1.12 6.42 8.41
C TYR A 128 2.44 6.49 7.65
N LYS A 129 3.18 5.39 7.57
CA LYS A 129 4.31 5.27 6.64
C LYS A 129 3.77 4.96 5.25
N VAL A 130 4.14 5.73 4.25
CA VAL A 130 3.76 5.46 2.85
C VAL A 130 4.71 4.40 2.30
N ILE A 131 4.14 3.33 1.75
CA ILE A 131 4.92 2.17 1.32
C ILE A 131 4.91 2.04 -0.20
N TYR A 132 6.10 2.01 -0.78
CA TYR A 132 6.30 1.54 -2.14
C TYR A 132 6.57 0.03 -2.12
N TRP A 133 5.69 -0.73 -2.77
CA TRP A 133 5.85 -2.18 -2.83
C TRP A 133 5.29 -2.77 -4.14
N PRO A 134 6.11 -2.83 -5.21
CA PRO A 134 5.70 -3.38 -6.51
C PRO A 134 5.23 -4.82 -6.43
N HIS A 135 5.89 -5.64 -5.61
CA HIS A 135 5.53 -7.05 -5.43
C HIS A 135 4.09 -7.18 -4.90
N GLY A 136 3.69 -6.34 -3.94
CA GLY A 136 2.30 -6.27 -3.49
C GLY A 136 1.31 -5.88 -4.59
N GLN A 137 1.71 -5.00 -5.52
CA GLN A 137 0.85 -4.67 -6.67
C GLN A 137 0.71 -5.85 -7.63
N MET A 138 1.78 -6.63 -7.83
CA MET A 138 1.74 -7.86 -8.63
C MET A 138 0.79 -8.89 -8.02
N ILE A 139 0.85 -9.09 -6.70
CA ILE A 139 -0.09 -9.97 -5.97
C ILE A 139 -1.52 -9.52 -6.22
N ARG A 140 -1.81 -8.22 -6.04
CA ARG A 140 -3.16 -7.67 -6.27
C ARG A 140 -3.62 -7.89 -7.72
N GLN A 141 -2.76 -7.60 -8.69
CA GLN A 141 -3.08 -7.81 -10.11
C GLN A 141 -3.35 -9.28 -10.42
N TYR A 142 -2.58 -10.20 -9.84
CA TYR A 142 -2.73 -11.65 -10.05
C TYR A 142 -4.11 -12.14 -9.60
N VAL A 143 -4.62 -11.66 -8.46
CA VAL A 143 -5.97 -12.02 -7.97
C VAL A 143 -7.09 -11.15 -8.58
N GLY A 144 -6.78 -10.38 -9.63
CA GLY A 144 -7.74 -9.56 -10.35
C GLY A 144 -8.26 -8.37 -9.54
N LEU A 145 -7.42 -7.79 -8.69
CA LEU A 145 -7.69 -6.55 -7.96
C LEU A 145 -6.95 -5.37 -8.60
N GLY A 146 -7.52 -4.17 -8.44
CA GLY A 146 -6.88 -2.93 -8.85
C GLY A 146 -5.67 -2.57 -7.97
N LYS A 147 -4.95 -1.50 -8.33
CA LYS A 147 -3.85 -0.97 -7.50
C LYS A 147 -4.35 -0.50 -6.13
N SER A 148 -3.48 -0.54 -5.13
CA SER A 148 -3.72 0.03 -3.80
C SER A 148 -2.59 0.96 -3.36
N ASN A 149 -2.87 1.85 -2.42
CA ASN A 149 -1.85 2.66 -1.74
C ASN A 149 -1.46 1.96 -0.44
N PHE A 150 -0.36 1.22 -0.47
CA PHE A 150 0.14 0.52 0.70
C PHE A 150 0.67 1.52 1.73
N HIS A 151 0.32 1.25 2.98
CA HIS A 151 0.71 2.07 4.11
C HIS A 151 0.78 1.23 5.37
N VAL A 152 1.55 1.70 6.35
CA VAL A 152 1.53 1.20 7.73
C VAL A 152 0.95 2.29 8.61
N THR A 153 -0.20 2.04 9.24
CA THR A 153 -0.78 3.01 10.17
C THR A 153 0.10 3.13 11.41
N VAL A 154 0.50 4.37 11.74
CA VAL A 154 1.31 4.70 12.91
C VAL A 154 0.41 5.19 14.04
N GLY A 155 -0.50 6.11 13.75
CA GLY A 155 -1.40 6.68 14.75
C GLY A 155 -2.53 7.52 14.15
N PHE A 156 -3.57 7.79 14.93
CA PHE A 156 -4.69 8.64 14.51
C PHE A 156 -5.37 9.30 15.71
N ALA A 157 -6.06 10.41 15.47
CA ALA A 157 -6.90 11.05 16.48
C ALA A 157 -8.07 11.80 15.82
N PRO A 158 -9.30 11.69 16.34
CA PRO A 158 -9.78 10.68 17.27
C PRO A 158 -10.07 9.33 16.58
N ARG A 159 -10.14 9.31 15.24
CA ARG A 159 -10.42 8.11 14.43
C ARG A 159 -9.55 8.07 13.17
N ASP A 160 -9.39 6.88 12.61
CA ASP A 160 -8.67 6.68 11.35
C ASP A 160 -9.43 7.32 10.18
N VAL A 161 -8.69 7.89 9.23
CA VAL A 161 -9.22 8.54 8.04
C VAL A 161 -9.02 7.60 6.84
N HIS A 162 -10.11 7.07 6.30
CA HIS A 162 -10.11 6.11 5.20
C HIS A 162 -10.15 6.76 3.81
N GLN A 163 -9.24 7.71 3.56
CA GLN A 163 -9.09 8.40 2.27
C GLN A 163 -7.81 7.96 1.53
N TYR A 164 -7.43 8.66 0.47
CA TYR A 164 -6.18 8.43 -0.25
C TYR A 164 -4.97 8.55 0.70
N LYS A 165 -4.15 7.49 0.78
CA LYS A 165 -2.93 7.39 1.62
C LYS A 165 -1.68 7.10 0.78
N GLY A 166 -1.61 7.64 -0.44
CA GLY A 166 -0.49 7.43 -1.36
C GLY A 166 0.62 8.47 -1.23
N PRO A 167 1.66 8.44 -2.09
CA PRO A 167 2.84 9.31 -1.95
C PRO A 167 2.57 10.82 -2.00
N GLY A 168 1.44 11.26 -2.55
CA GLY A 168 1.04 12.67 -2.51
C GLY A 168 0.73 13.21 -1.10
N THR A 169 0.60 12.34 -0.10
CA THR A 169 0.34 12.71 1.29
C THR A 169 1.58 12.74 2.17
N LEU A 170 2.77 12.50 1.61
CA LEU A 170 4.03 12.59 2.34
C LEU A 170 4.17 13.96 3.01
N VAL A 171 4.51 13.96 4.31
CA VAL A 171 4.64 15.17 5.14
C VAL A 171 5.67 16.13 4.55
N CYS A 172 6.81 15.63 4.08
CA CYS A 172 7.85 16.47 3.47
C CYS A 172 7.39 17.22 2.20
N LEU A 173 6.33 16.75 1.54
CA LEU A 173 5.73 17.40 0.38
C LEU A 173 4.62 18.40 0.75
N GLN A 174 4.21 18.46 2.01
CA GLN A 174 3.16 19.38 2.46
C GLN A 174 3.67 20.82 2.56
N PRO A 175 2.77 21.84 2.50
CA PRO A 175 3.12 23.25 2.73
C PRO A 175 3.93 23.44 4.00
N ASN A 176 4.95 24.31 3.94
CA ASN A 176 5.80 24.69 5.08
C ASN A 176 6.55 23.54 5.76
N GLN A 177 6.61 22.35 5.15
CA GLN A 177 7.41 21.24 5.66
C GLN A 177 8.80 21.19 5.00
N PRO A 178 9.85 20.84 5.76
CA PRO A 178 11.18 20.66 5.20
C PRO A 178 11.19 19.43 4.28
N CYS A 179 11.95 19.53 3.20
CA CYS A 179 12.24 18.41 2.30
C CYS A 179 13.68 18.54 1.86
N SER A 180 14.53 17.57 2.23
CA SER A 180 15.92 17.59 1.77
C SER A 180 15.99 17.35 0.27
N LYS A 181 17.04 17.87 -0.35
CA LYS A 181 17.28 17.71 -1.79
C LYS A 181 17.45 16.23 -2.15
N GLU A 182 18.06 15.45 -1.26
CA GLU A 182 18.31 14.01 -1.39
C GLU A 182 16.99 13.24 -1.34
N LEU A 183 16.13 13.52 -0.37
CA LEU A 183 14.81 12.89 -0.27
C LEU A 183 13.96 13.24 -1.49
N TYR A 184 13.95 14.51 -1.90
CA TYR A 184 13.24 14.95 -3.10
C TYR A 184 13.74 14.23 -4.36
N ALA A 185 15.06 14.14 -4.55
CA ALA A 185 15.66 13.42 -5.66
C ALA A 185 15.28 11.93 -5.66
N ARG A 186 15.27 11.29 -4.49
CA ARG A 186 14.84 9.89 -4.32
C ARG A 186 13.37 9.69 -4.67
N LEU A 187 12.50 10.63 -4.30
CA LEU A 187 11.07 10.55 -4.62
C LEU A 187 10.79 10.63 -6.14
N ILE A 188 11.62 11.35 -6.89
CA ILE A 188 11.52 11.38 -8.37
C ILE A 188 11.73 9.98 -8.96
N ASP A 189 12.58 9.13 -8.36
CA ASP A 189 12.87 7.79 -8.87
C ASP A 189 11.64 6.86 -8.83
N TYR A 190 10.65 7.17 -7.99
CA TYR A 190 9.40 6.40 -7.90
C TYR A 190 8.31 6.89 -8.85
N VAL A 191 8.48 8.05 -9.49
CA VAL A 191 7.48 8.64 -10.41
C VAL A 191 7.01 7.69 -11.51
N PRO A 192 7.86 6.85 -12.15
CA PRO A 192 7.40 5.91 -13.17
C PRO A 192 6.29 4.96 -12.69
N PHE A 193 6.25 4.63 -11.40
CA PHE A 193 5.26 3.73 -10.81
C PHE A 193 3.95 4.44 -10.44
N TYR A 194 4.03 5.76 -10.22
CA TYR A 194 2.95 6.64 -9.78
C TYR A 194 2.61 7.72 -10.82
N VAL A 195 2.94 7.54 -12.10
CA VAL A 195 2.72 8.56 -13.14
C VAL A 195 1.25 8.98 -13.29
N THR A 196 0.30 8.09 -12.94
CA THR A 196 -1.14 8.37 -12.95
C THR A 196 -1.64 9.03 -11.66
N ASP A 197 -0.79 9.14 -10.64
CA ASP A 197 -1.11 9.76 -9.36
C ASP A 197 -0.91 11.28 -9.42
N LYS A 198 -1.97 11.96 -9.85
CA LYS A 198 -1.94 13.42 -10.01
C LYS A 198 -1.62 14.17 -8.71
N GLN A 199 -1.99 13.62 -7.55
CA GLN A 199 -1.71 14.26 -6.26
C GLN A 199 -0.22 14.23 -5.97
N PHE A 200 0.42 13.07 -6.16
CA PHE A 200 1.86 12.94 -5.97
C PHE A 200 2.67 13.81 -6.95
N ILE A 201 2.33 13.76 -8.25
CA ILE A 201 3.03 14.57 -9.25
C ILE A 201 2.92 16.07 -8.93
N LYS A 202 1.71 16.54 -8.59
CA LYS A 202 1.49 17.94 -8.22
C LYS A 202 2.30 18.32 -6.98
N ALA A 203 2.29 17.49 -5.94
CA ALA A 203 3.01 17.73 -4.69
C ALA A 203 4.53 17.83 -4.91
N LEU A 204 5.10 16.98 -5.78
CA LEU A 204 6.50 17.05 -6.17
C LEU A 204 6.83 18.36 -6.87
N TYR A 205 6.04 18.78 -7.87
CA TYR A 205 6.29 20.07 -8.53
C TYR A 205 6.26 21.23 -7.55
N THR A 206 5.17 21.35 -6.78
CA THR A 206 5.01 22.43 -5.79
C THR A 206 6.19 22.47 -4.81
N THR A 207 6.63 21.31 -4.32
CA THR A 207 7.76 21.20 -3.38
C THR A 207 9.08 21.63 -4.03
N GLY A 208 9.35 21.16 -5.24
CA GLY A 208 10.58 21.50 -5.96
C GLY A 208 10.70 23.00 -6.26
N TRP A 209 9.60 23.64 -6.66
CA TRP A 209 9.54 25.09 -6.86
C TRP A 209 9.75 25.85 -5.55
N ARG A 210 9.03 25.46 -4.49
CA ARG A 210 9.14 26.10 -3.17
C ARG A 210 10.57 26.09 -2.61
N HIS A 211 11.28 24.99 -2.78
CA HIS A 211 12.63 24.79 -2.24
C HIS A 211 13.75 25.15 -3.24
N GLY A 212 13.42 25.68 -4.42
CA GLY A 212 14.42 26.09 -5.42
C GLY A 212 15.17 24.93 -6.08
N PHE A 213 14.61 23.72 -6.11
CA PHE A 213 15.22 22.52 -6.68
C PHE A 213 15.09 22.46 -8.22
N TYR A 214 15.33 23.55 -8.93
CA TYR A 214 14.98 23.71 -10.35
C TYR A 214 15.57 22.63 -11.27
N ALA A 215 16.83 22.23 -11.06
CA ALA A 215 17.45 21.15 -11.82
C ALA A 215 16.73 19.80 -11.63
N LEU A 216 16.26 19.51 -10.41
CA LEU A 216 15.48 18.31 -10.12
C LEU A 216 14.04 18.43 -10.65
N VAL A 217 13.45 19.63 -10.70
CA VAL A 217 12.16 19.86 -11.36
C VAL A 217 12.25 19.59 -12.87
N ALA A 218 13.33 20.02 -13.54
CA ALA A 218 13.57 19.68 -14.93
C ALA A 218 13.70 18.16 -15.14
N ARG A 219 14.42 17.47 -14.23
CA ARG A 219 14.51 16.01 -14.20
C ARG A 219 13.12 15.36 -14.02
N LEU A 220 12.31 15.84 -13.08
CA LEU A 220 10.95 15.37 -12.84
C LEU A 220 10.11 15.46 -14.12
N THR A 221 10.13 16.60 -14.81
CA THR A 221 9.41 16.77 -16.09
C THR A 221 9.82 15.75 -17.13
N ARG A 222 11.12 15.52 -17.29
CA ARG A 222 11.62 14.48 -18.20
C ARG A 222 11.09 13.09 -17.82
N VAL A 223 11.16 12.72 -16.54
CA VAL A 223 10.70 11.41 -16.04
C VAL A 223 9.19 11.23 -16.25
N VAL A 224 8.39 12.26 -15.96
CA VAL A 224 6.93 12.24 -16.18
C VAL A 224 6.61 12.04 -17.67
N LEU A 225 7.23 12.83 -18.55
CA LEU A 225 7.01 12.73 -20.00
C LEU A 225 7.39 11.34 -20.53
N GLN A 226 8.57 10.83 -20.15
CA GLN A 226 9.00 9.49 -20.54
C GLN A 226 8.02 8.40 -20.07
N SER A 227 7.51 8.54 -18.83
CA SER A 227 6.56 7.59 -18.26
C SER A 227 5.20 7.64 -18.97
N ILE A 228 4.69 8.83 -19.29
CA ILE A 228 3.44 9.00 -20.06
C ILE A 228 3.60 8.41 -21.47
N LEU A 229 4.68 8.75 -22.18
CA LEU A 229 4.95 8.22 -23.51
C LEU A 229 5.02 6.70 -23.51
N ARG A 230 5.65 6.11 -22.49
CA ARG A 230 5.70 4.65 -22.32
C ARG A 230 4.31 4.05 -22.13
N VAL A 231 3.46 4.66 -21.31
CA VAL A 231 2.07 4.22 -21.12
C VAL A 231 1.26 4.32 -22.42
N LEU A 232 1.41 5.41 -23.16
CA LEU A 232 0.72 5.60 -24.44
C LEU A 232 1.20 4.58 -25.48
N TYR A 233 2.51 4.36 -25.58
CA TYR A 233 3.11 3.36 -26.46
C TYR A 233 2.52 1.97 -26.20
N TYR A 234 2.44 1.54 -24.94
CA TYR A 234 1.86 0.23 -24.59
C TYR A 234 0.37 0.14 -24.91
N LYS A 235 -0.38 1.23 -24.75
CA LYS A 235 -1.81 1.27 -25.13
C LYS A 235 -2.00 1.18 -26.64
N LEU A 236 -1.18 1.89 -27.42
CA LEU A 236 -1.31 1.98 -28.88
C LEU A 236 -0.89 0.68 -29.58
N ILE A 237 0.15 0.01 -29.08
CA ILE A 237 0.72 -1.17 -29.75
C ILE A 237 0.01 -2.48 -29.37
N GLY A 238 -0.99 -2.42 -28.49
CA GLY A 238 -1.96 -3.49 -28.34
C GLY A 238 -1.38 -4.86 -27.94
N LYS A 239 -0.20 -4.93 -27.31
CA LYS A 239 0.31 -6.20 -26.80
C LYS A 239 -0.50 -6.63 -25.58
N LYS A 240 -1.39 -7.61 -25.78
CA LYS A 240 -1.78 -8.56 -24.74
C LYS A 240 -0.49 -9.13 -24.14
N THR A 241 -0.20 -8.74 -22.91
CA THR A 241 0.76 -9.38 -22.00
C THR A 241 2.18 -9.59 -22.56
N ILE A 242 3.00 -8.55 -22.50
CA ILE A 242 4.40 -8.76 -22.12
C ILE A 242 4.48 -8.35 -20.66
N SER A 243 4.75 -9.32 -19.78
CA SER A 243 5.13 -9.07 -18.40
C SER A 243 6.19 -7.98 -18.40
N LEU A 244 5.90 -6.85 -17.74
CA LEU A 244 6.94 -5.85 -17.50
C LEU A 244 8.14 -6.59 -16.90
N PRO A 245 9.36 -6.46 -17.45
CA PRO A 245 10.52 -6.78 -16.65
C PRO A 245 10.41 -5.86 -15.44
N VAL A 246 10.08 -6.47 -14.31
CA VAL A 246 10.21 -5.84 -13.01
C VAL A 246 11.70 -5.54 -12.93
N THR A 247 12.08 -4.29 -13.15
CA THR A 247 13.39 -3.84 -12.70
C THR A 247 13.33 -3.98 -11.19
N THR A 248 13.83 -5.11 -10.68
CA THR A 248 13.95 -5.44 -9.26
C THR A 248 14.97 -4.55 -8.57
N ALA A 249 15.72 -3.74 -9.33
CA ALA A 249 16.53 -2.68 -8.78
C ALA A 249 15.63 -1.57 -8.25
N ALA A 250 15.26 -1.69 -6.97
CA ALA A 250 15.07 -0.50 -6.16
C ALA A 250 16.33 0.38 -6.33
N PRO A 251 16.19 1.72 -6.40
CA PRO A 251 17.36 2.58 -6.31
C PRO A 251 18.15 2.20 -5.04
N PRO A 252 19.50 2.17 -5.10
CA PRO A 252 20.32 1.77 -3.97
C PRO A 252 19.96 2.59 -2.72
N VAL A 253 19.88 1.90 -1.58
CA VAL A 253 19.60 2.46 -0.24
C VAL A 253 20.70 3.41 0.20
#